data_AF-A0A0Q6K908-F1
#
_entry.id   AF-A0A0Q6K908-F1
#
_cell.length_a   1.000
_cell.length_b   1.000
_cell.length_c   1.000
_cell.angle_alpha   90.00
_cell.angle_beta   90.00
_cell.angle_gamma   90.00
#
_symmetry.space_group_name_H-M   'P 1'
#
loop_
_entity.id
_entity.type
_entity.pdbx_description
1 polymer ?
#
loop_
_entity_poly.entity_id
_entity_poly.type
_entity_poly.pdbx_seq_one_letter_code
_entity_poly.pdbx_strand_id
1 'polypeptide(L)'
;MLMAGSAAMLLLATPAAAQRLAKPSGTQKTQGATMSDVPHCARKLGTISVVDGDDPRGWTQYSLASPQKLLKVLIQRSGCFNLVDRGSGLQAAQLERNIGSDLGLQRRSNVGQGQIKAADYVMIAELQAANSNSGGSGIGAGIGGLLGGRFGAAVGGMGSKKMEANTVLSVTNVRTTETIATTDGYAAKNSLSFGGGAGGFLGAGVGIVGGGYDNTDIGRIVTLSFIQAYSKLVNELGLVQTGDTGTAQAAPSKTFTAMAPVAMRATAAATGKTVRMLSPGAIVYPTGTKNGLWWEVADENDNVGWVLNTKLTPSQ
;
A
#
# COMPACT_ATOMS: atom_id res chain seq x y z
N MET A 1 -12.56 86.04 10.98
CA MET A 1 -13.38 84.82 11.25
C MET A 1 -13.56 84.15 9.89
N LEU A 2 -13.09 82.96 9.55
CA LEU A 2 -12.60 81.77 10.27
C LEU A 2 -11.50 81.14 9.38
N MET A 3 -10.39 80.67 9.97
CA MET A 3 -9.31 79.99 9.24
C MET A 3 -9.74 78.55 8.89
N ALA A 4 -9.63 78.17 7.61
CA ALA A 4 -9.84 76.80 7.15
C ALA A 4 -8.55 75.98 7.33
N GLY A 5 -8.56 75.06 8.29
CA GLY A 5 -7.44 74.16 8.59
C GLY A 5 -7.28 73.07 7.53
N SER A 6 -6.10 73.00 6.92
CA SER A 6 -5.67 71.89 6.08
C SER A 6 -5.15 70.75 6.96
N ALA A 7 -5.87 69.62 7.00
CA ALA A 7 -5.42 68.41 7.69
C ALA A 7 -4.79 67.45 6.67
N ALA A 8 -3.46 67.37 6.69
CA ALA A 8 -2.69 66.35 5.98
C ALA A 8 -2.84 65.00 6.69
N MET A 9 -3.58 64.06 6.09
CA MET A 9 -3.60 62.66 6.53
C MET A 9 -2.35 61.93 6.01
N LEU A 10 -1.39 61.67 6.90
CA LEU A 10 -0.31 60.72 6.65
C LEU A 10 -0.90 59.29 6.55
N LEU A 11 -0.80 58.70 5.36
CA LEU A 11 -0.96 57.26 5.14
C LEU A 11 0.24 56.53 5.76
N LEU A 12 0.13 56.11 7.01
CA LEU A 12 1.02 55.12 7.59
C LEU A 12 0.68 53.75 6.97
N ALA A 13 1.54 53.27 6.08
CA ALA A 13 1.54 51.90 5.61
C ALA A 13 1.70 50.97 6.82
N THR A 14 0.62 50.28 7.21
CA THR A 14 0.71 49.20 8.18
C THR A 14 1.42 48.03 7.52
N PRO A 15 2.47 47.44 8.14
CA PRO A 15 3.11 46.28 7.58
C PRO A 15 2.09 45.14 7.58
N ALA A 16 1.92 44.51 6.43
CA ALA A 16 1.16 43.29 6.27
C ALA A 16 1.49 42.34 7.42
N ALA A 17 0.48 42.06 8.24
CA ALA A 17 0.55 40.98 9.20
C ALA A 17 0.78 39.70 8.40
N ALA A 18 2.05 39.32 8.25
CA ALA A 18 2.45 38.00 7.83
C ALA A 18 1.67 37.04 8.71
N GLN A 19 0.74 36.31 8.11
CA GLN A 19 0.01 35.23 8.75
C GLN A 19 1.07 34.33 9.39
N ARG A 20 1.20 34.42 10.72
CA ARG A 20 2.02 33.50 11.49
C ARG A 20 1.42 32.13 11.24
N LEU A 21 1.98 31.39 10.26
CA LEU A 21 1.83 29.96 10.15
C LEU A 21 2.06 29.41 11.56
N ALA A 22 1.01 28.86 12.14
CA ALA A 22 1.06 28.30 13.47
C ALA A 22 2.27 27.37 13.54
N LYS A 23 3.15 27.57 14.53
CA LYS A 23 4.27 26.66 14.77
C LYS A 23 3.69 25.24 14.81
N PRO A 24 4.24 24.29 14.04
CA PRO A 24 3.72 22.92 14.01
C PRO A 24 3.64 22.41 15.45
N SER A 25 2.46 21.93 15.83
CA SER A 25 2.20 21.40 17.17
C SER A 25 3.18 20.28 17.49
N GLY A 26 3.36 19.96 18.78
CA GLY A 26 4.21 18.85 19.20
C GLY A 26 3.87 17.53 18.50
N THR A 27 2.60 17.34 18.12
CA THR A 27 2.11 16.22 17.30
C THR A 27 2.59 16.28 15.84
N GLN A 28 2.72 17.46 15.25
CA GLN A 28 3.06 17.64 13.83
C GLN A 28 4.57 17.55 13.53
N LYS A 29 5.42 17.97 14.47
CA LYS A 29 6.89 17.71 14.41
C LYS A 29 7.21 16.22 14.52
N THR A 30 6.37 15.55 15.27
CA THR A 30 6.46 14.16 15.66
C THR A 30 5.95 13.20 14.58
N GLN A 31 4.90 13.61 13.86
CA GLN A 31 4.48 13.02 12.58
C GLN A 31 5.65 13.01 11.58
N GLY A 32 6.48 14.06 11.57
CA GLY A 32 7.68 14.11 10.73
C GLY A 32 8.72 13.05 11.07
N ALA A 33 8.96 12.81 12.36
CA ALA A 33 9.99 11.88 12.85
C ALA A 33 9.62 10.41 12.62
N THR A 34 8.41 10.01 13.00
CA THR A 34 7.92 8.62 12.80
C THR A 34 7.81 8.23 11.33
N MET A 35 7.58 9.22 10.47
CA MET A 35 7.53 9.02 9.03
C MET A 35 8.87 9.24 8.32
N SER A 36 9.96 9.47 9.05
CA SER A 36 11.32 9.40 8.52
C SER A 36 11.83 7.96 8.45
N ASP A 37 11.20 7.05 9.21
CA ASP A 37 11.52 5.62 9.24
C ASP A 37 10.79 4.80 8.16
N VAL A 38 9.91 5.46 7.40
CA VAL A 38 9.26 4.84 6.24
C VAL A 38 10.28 4.77 5.09
N PRO A 39 10.51 3.61 4.48
CA PRO A 39 11.47 3.49 3.40
C PRO A 39 11.03 4.34 2.20
N HIS A 40 12.00 4.91 1.50
CA HIS A 40 11.78 5.64 0.26
C HIS A 40 12.46 4.95 -0.91
N CYS A 41 11.74 4.81 -2.02
CA CYS A 41 12.27 4.22 -3.23
C CYS A 41 12.53 5.28 -4.29
N ALA A 42 13.71 5.23 -4.92
CA ALA A 42 14.03 6.09 -6.06
C ALA A 42 13.16 5.77 -7.30
N ARG A 43 12.66 4.54 -7.40
CA ARG A 43 11.76 4.09 -8.47
C ARG A 43 10.51 3.44 -7.89
N LYS A 44 9.42 3.46 -8.65
CA LYS A 44 8.19 2.72 -8.34
C LYS A 44 8.38 1.23 -8.62
N LEU A 45 8.06 0.39 -7.64
CA LEU A 45 8.11 -1.08 -7.74
C LEU A 45 6.90 -1.67 -8.49
N GLY A 46 5.78 -0.95 -8.50
CA GLY A 46 4.58 -1.36 -9.24
C GLY A 46 3.32 -0.62 -8.78
N THR A 47 2.16 -1.10 -9.23
CA THR A 47 0.86 -0.61 -8.78
C THR A 47 0.27 -1.58 -7.75
N ILE A 48 -0.14 -1.09 -6.58
CA ILE A 48 -0.61 -1.93 -5.49
C ILE A 48 -1.98 -1.49 -5.00
N SER A 49 -2.84 -2.45 -4.68
CA SER A 49 -4.03 -2.22 -3.84
C SER A 49 -3.83 -2.83 -2.46
N VAL A 50 -4.44 -2.21 -1.45
CA VAL A 50 -4.42 -2.73 -0.08
C VAL A 50 -5.80 -3.26 0.27
N VAL A 51 -5.83 -4.44 0.87
CA VAL A 51 -7.01 -5.05 1.46
C VAL A 51 -6.70 -5.44 2.90
N ASP A 52 -7.71 -5.41 3.76
CA ASP A 52 -7.58 -5.96 5.11
C ASP A 52 -7.63 -7.49 5.03
N GLY A 53 -6.98 -8.16 5.98
CA GLY A 53 -7.09 -9.60 6.13
C GLY A 53 -8.48 -10.06 6.58
N ASP A 54 -8.68 -11.38 6.53
CA ASP A 54 -10.01 -11.99 6.69
C ASP A 54 -10.60 -11.85 8.10
N ASP A 55 -9.76 -11.73 9.15
CA ASP A 55 -10.22 -11.59 10.53
C ASP A 55 -10.17 -10.13 11.03
N PRO A 56 -11.32 -9.42 11.11
CA PRO A 56 -11.38 -8.06 11.63
C PRO A 56 -11.25 -7.97 13.15
N ARG A 57 -11.34 -9.09 13.88
CA ARG A 57 -11.28 -9.09 15.35
C ARG A 57 -9.95 -8.57 15.86
N GLY A 58 -8.87 -8.83 15.12
CA GLY A 58 -7.50 -8.42 15.46
C GLY A 58 -7.41 -6.93 15.82
N TRP A 59 -8.03 -6.04 15.05
CA TRP A 59 -7.99 -4.58 15.27
C TRP A 59 -9.27 -4.02 15.90
N THR A 60 -10.45 -4.59 15.60
CA THR A 60 -11.73 -4.08 16.13
C THR A 60 -11.84 -4.24 17.65
N GLN A 61 -11.25 -5.30 18.23
CA GLN A 61 -11.22 -5.51 19.69
C GLN A 61 -10.47 -4.40 20.46
N TYR A 62 -9.59 -3.66 19.77
CA TYR A 62 -8.81 -2.55 20.32
C TYR A 62 -9.36 -1.18 19.89
N SER A 63 -10.58 -1.14 19.35
CA SER A 63 -11.19 0.09 18.80
C SER A 63 -10.31 0.77 17.75
N LEU A 64 -9.50 0.00 17.04
CA LEU A 64 -8.68 0.50 15.94
C LEU A 64 -9.51 0.48 14.65
N ALA A 65 -9.31 1.49 13.81
CA ALA A 65 -9.83 1.48 12.44
C ALA A 65 -9.12 0.40 11.61
N SER A 66 -9.62 0.12 10.41
CA SER A 66 -9.02 -0.97 9.62
C SER A 66 -7.59 -0.63 9.15
N PRO A 67 -6.66 -1.61 9.16
CA PRO A 67 -5.26 -1.43 8.81
C PRO A 67 -5.02 -0.80 7.43
N GLN A 68 -5.94 -1.01 6.47
CA GLN A 68 -5.82 -0.42 5.13
C GLN A 68 -5.65 1.10 5.17
N LYS A 69 -6.27 1.80 6.13
CA LYS A 69 -6.19 3.27 6.22
C LYS A 69 -4.77 3.71 6.56
N LEU A 70 -4.13 3.01 7.51
CA LEU A 70 -2.75 3.24 7.89
C LEU A 70 -1.81 2.92 6.72
N LEU A 71 -1.95 1.74 6.12
CA LEU A 71 -1.07 1.30 5.04
C LEU A 71 -1.17 2.15 3.79
N LYS A 72 -2.36 2.66 3.44
CA LYS A 72 -2.53 3.61 2.32
C LYS A 72 -1.66 4.86 2.53
N VAL A 73 -1.60 5.39 3.75
CA VAL A 73 -0.75 6.54 4.09
C VAL A 73 0.74 6.18 4.02
N LEU A 74 1.12 5.02 4.56
CA LEU A 74 2.52 4.55 4.51
C LEU A 74 3.01 4.37 3.06
N ILE A 75 2.18 3.77 2.19
CA ILE A 75 2.50 3.56 0.77
C ILE A 75 2.57 4.88 0.00
N GLN A 76 1.64 5.81 0.27
CA GLN A 76 1.65 7.13 -0.37
C GLN A 76 2.91 7.91 0.00
N ARG A 77 3.35 7.83 1.27
CA ARG A 77 4.55 8.53 1.72
C ARG A 77 5.84 7.87 1.29
N SER A 78 5.94 6.54 1.35
CA SER A 78 7.14 5.82 0.89
C SER A 78 7.45 6.12 -0.57
N GLY A 79 6.41 6.33 -1.36
CA GLY A 79 6.56 6.53 -2.78
C GLY A 79 7.05 5.27 -3.50
N CYS A 80 7.09 4.11 -2.85
CA CYS A 80 7.57 2.86 -3.45
C CYS A 80 6.56 2.22 -4.42
N PHE A 81 5.27 2.47 -4.24
CA PHE A 81 4.22 1.95 -5.14
C PHE A 81 3.32 3.07 -5.64
N ASN A 82 2.59 2.77 -6.72
CA ASN A 82 1.40 3.53 -7.11
C ASN A 82 0.19 2.89 -6.45
N LEU A 83 -0.47 3.61 -5.55
CA LEU A 83 -1.65 3.10 -4.85
C LEU A 83 -2.87 3.19 -5.76
N VAL A 84 -3.62 2.09 -5.89
CA VAL A 84 -4.97 2.08 -6.46
C VAL A 84 -5.98 1.73 -5.39
N ASP A 85 -7.04 2.53 -5.31
CA ASP A 85 -8.11 2.28 -4.34
C ASP A 85 -9.14 1.32 -4.92
N ARG A 86 -9.42 0.23 -4.20
CA ARG A 86 -10.45 -0.77 -4.52
C ARG A 86 -11.63 -0.73 -3.55
N GLY A 87 -11.57 0.13 -2.52
CA GLY A 87 -12.66 0.36 -1.58
C GLY A 87 -13.45 1.62 -1.95
N SER A 88 -13.51 2.56 -1.02
CA SER A 88 -14.28 3.81 -1.15
C SER A 88 -13.96 4.61 -2.41
N GLY A 89 -12.69 4.68 -2.82
CA GLY A 89 -12.30 5.40 -4.03
C GLY A 89 -12.86 4.78 -5.32
N LEU A 90 -12.92 3.45 -5.40
CA LEU A 90 -13.55 2.76 -6.54
C LEU A 90 -15.06 2.97 -6.54
N GLN A 91 -15.69 2.88 -5.37
CA GLN A 91 -17.13 3.10 -5.22
C GLN A 91 -17.53 4.52 -5.62
N ALA A 92 -16.77 5.53 -5.18
CA ALA A 92 -16.97 6.91 -5.60
C ALA A 92 -16.76 7.08 -7.13
N ALA A 93 -15.72 6.46 -7.69
CA ALA A 93 -15.47 6.53 -9.13
C ALA A 93 -16.56 5.79 -9.94
N GLN A 94 -17.19 4.75 -9.39
CA GLN A 94 -18.33 4.07 -10.02
C GLN A 94 -19.58 4.96 -9.99
N LEU A 95 -19.82 5.66 -8.87
CA LEU A 95 -20.91 6.62 -8.75
C LEU A 95 -20.79 7.74 -9.80
N GLU A 96 -19.61 8.35 -9.96
CA GLU A 96 -19.38 9.39 -10.98
C GLU A 96 -19.60 8.89 -12.42
N ARG A 97 -19.25 7.62 -12.70
CA ARG A 97 -19.54 6.99 -13.99
C ARG A 97 -21.03 6.79 -14.20
N ASN A 98 -21.74 6.34 -13.16
CA ASN A 98 -23.20 6.15 -13.21
C ASN A 98 -23.92 7.50 -13.41
N ILE A 99 -23.46 8.56 -12.73
CA ILE A 99 -23.93 9.94 -12.93
C ILE A 99 -23.70 10.36 -14.38
N GLY A 100 -22.53 10.06 -14.94
CA GLY A 100 -22.24 10.36 -16.34
C GLY A 100 -23.08 9.60 -17.37
N SER A 101 -23.58 8.41 -17.02
CA SER A 101 -24.51 7.68 -17.89
C SER A 101 -25.96 8.14 -17.79
N ASP A 102 -26.40 8.70 -16.66
CA ASP A 102 -27.82 9.00 -16.38
C ASP A 102 -28.13 10.51 -16.33
N LEU A 103 -27.31 11.29 -15.62
CA LEU A 103 -27.53 12.72 -15.38
C LEU A 103 -26.71 13.64 -16.30
N GLY A 104 -25.68 13.09 -16.95
CA GLY A 104 -24.77 13.82 -17.83
C GLY A 104 -23.69 14.59 -17.08
N LEU A 105 -22.44 14.52 -17.57
CA LEU A 105 -21.31 15.26 -17.00
C LEU A 105 -21.04 16.56 -17.77
N GLN A 106 -20.40 17.53 -17.10
CA GLN A 106 -19.93 18.74 -17.76
C GLN A 106 -19.00 18.41 -18.94
N ARG A 107 -19.03 19.26 -19.97
CA ARG A 107 -18.11 19.13 -21.12
C ARG A 107 -16.67 19.05 -20.63
N ARG A 108 -15.92 18.05 -21.11
CA ARG A 108 -14.52 17.72 -20.75
C ARG A 108 -14.31 17.02 -19.39
N SER A 109 -15.36 16.45 -18.78
CA SER A 109 -15.19 15.64 -17.57
C SER A 109 -14.40 14.33 -17.82
N ASN A 110 -14.26 13.89 -19.08
CA ASN A 110 -13.38 12.81 -19.52
C ASN A 110 -13.50 11.52 -18.69
N VAL A 111 -14.69 11.21 -18.17
CA VAL A 111 -14.97 9.96 -17.47
C VAL A 111 -15.53 8.95 -18.49
N GLY A 112 -14.88 7.80 -18.63
CA GLY A 112 -15.27 6.79 -19.61
C GLY A 112 -14.66 5.42 -19.37
N GLN A 113 -14.95 4.50 -20.30
CA GLN A 113 -14.43 3.13 -20.28
C GLN A 113 -12.91 3.10 -20.52
N GLY A 114 -12.22 2.11 -19.96
CA GLY A 114 -10.77 1.90 -20.16
C GLY A 114 -9.84 2.77 -19.31
N GLN A 115 -10.38 3.58 -18.39
CA GLN A 115 -9.60 4.53 -17.57
C GLN A 115 -9.25 4.01 -16.17
N ILE A 116 -9.75 2.83 -15.79
CA ILE A 116 -9.44 2.23 -14.48
C ILE A 116 -8.06 1.58 -14.56
N LYS A 117 -7.14 2.05 -13.72
CA LYS A 117 -5.81 1.44 -13.59
C LYS A 117 -5.92 0.08 -12.89
N ALA A 118 -5.33 -0.95 -13.47
CA ALA A 118 -5.20 -2.27 -12.84
C ALA A 118 -4.15 -2.24 -11.72
N ALA A 119 -4.35 -3.07 -10.69
CA ALA A 119 -3.32 -3.31 -9.69
C ALA A 119 -2.41 -4.43 -10.22
N ASP A 120 -1.10 -4.26 -10.07
CA ASP A 120 -0.13 -5.32 -10.35
C ASP A 120 -0.05 -6.29 -9.17
N TYR A 121 -0.20 -5.74 -7.96
CA TYR A 121 -0.11 -6.47 -6.69
C TYR A 121 -1.28 -6.14 -5.76
N VAL A 122 -1.64 -7.08 -4.90
CA VAL A 122 -2.56 -6.90 -3.77
C VAL A 122 -1.78 -7.15 -2.49
N MET A 123 -1.76 -6.16 -1.60
CA MET A 123 -1.24 -6.30 -0.25
C MET A 123 -2.39 -6.65 0.70
N ILE A 124 -2.27 -7.76 1.41
CA ILE A 124 -3.19 -8.19 2.45
C ILE A 124 -2.53 -7.87 3.79
N ALA A 125 -3.29 -7.23 4.68
CA ALA A 125 -2.80 -6.77 5.96
C ALA A 125 -3.52 -7.45 7.12
N GLU A 126 -2.78 -8.25 7.88
CA GLU A 126 -3.29 -9.01 9.01
C GLU A 126 -2.66 -8.56 10.33
N LEU A 127 -3.47 -8.53 11.38
CA LEU A 127 -3.04 -8.30 12.76
C LEU A 127 -3.24 -9.60 13.54
N GLN A 128 -2.20 -10.43 13.60
CA GLN A 128 -2.22 -11.78 14.20
C GLN A 128 -2.45 -11.74 15.71
N ALA A 129 -1.72 -10.88 16.42
CA ALA A 129 -1.83 -10.77 17.87
C ALA A 129 -1.48 -9.35 18.28
N ALA A 130 -2.44 -8.67 18.91
CA ALA A 130 -2.16 -7.53 19.75
C ALA A 130 -2.52 -7.97 21.17
N ASN A 131 -1.62 -7.77 22.14
CA ASN A 131 -1.88 -8.14 23.53
C ASN A 131 -1.56 -6.94 24.42
N SER A 132 -2.52 -6.53 25.24
CA SER A 132 -2.35 -5.42 26.20
C SER A 132 -1.84 -5.87 27.57
N ASN A 133 -1.70 -7.20 27.79
CA ASN A 133 -1.29 -7.85 29.03
C ASN A 133 -0.36 -9.07 28.77
N SER A 134 0.80 -8.90 28.12
CA SER A 134 1.78 -10.01 28.00
C SER A 134 2.66 -10.23 29.25
N GLY A 135 2.31 -9.59 30.38
CA GLY A 135 2.95 -9.78 31.67
C GLY A 135 2.04 -10.53 32.64
N GLY A 136 2.00 -11.86 32.56
CA GLY A 136 1.20 -12.69 33.45
C GLY A 136 1.97 -13.88 34.00
N SER A 137 2.31 -13.79 35.29
CA SER A 137 2.53 -14.91 36.22
C SER A 137 3.74 -15.84 35.99
N GLY A 138 4.71 -15.76 36.90
CA GLY A 138 5.74 -16.78 37.09
C GLY A 138 7.14 -16.17 37.19
N ILE A 139 7.83 -16.48 38.29
CA ILE A 139 9.24 -16.12 38.56
C ILE A 139 9.42 -14.68 39.06
N GLY A 140 9.00 -14.44 40.31
CA GLY A 140 9.36 -13.23 41.06
C GLY A 140 8.72 -13.14 42.46
N ALA A 141 7.56 -13.78 42.66
CA ALA A 141 6.83 -13.70 43.93
C ALA A 141 7.18 -14.81 44.94
N GLY A 142 8.16 -15.68 44.67
CA GLY A 142 8.37 -16.93 45.43
C GLY A 142 9.67 -17.07 46.22
N ILE A 143 10.69 -16.23 46.00
CA ILE A 143 12.01 -16.39 46.65
C ILE A 143 12.47 -15.07 47.31
N GLY A 144 11.54 -14.31 47.89
CA GLY A 144 11.82 -13.15 48.74
C GLY A 144 11.48 -13.37 50.22
N GLY A 145 10.81 -14.47 50.55
CA GLY A 145 10.20 -14.69 51.88
C GLY A 145 11.10 -15.33 52.93
N LEU A 146 12.37 -15.66 52.62
CA LEU A 146 13.23 -16.41 53.56
C LEU A 146 14.54 -15.70 53.96
N LEU A 147 14.78 -14.47 53.49
CA LEU A 147 15.92 -13.67 53.96
C LEU A 147 15.41 -12.45 54.72
N GLY A 148 15.36 -12.63 56.05
CA GLY A 148 14.96 -11.61 57.01
C GLY A 148 15.80 -10.34 56.91
N GLY A 149 15.12 -9.22 56.78
CA GLY A 149 15.72 -7.89 56.84
C GLY A 149 14.66 -6.84 56.56
N ARG A 150 14.53 -5.86 57.45
CA ARG A 150 13.51 -4.79 57.47
C ARG A 150 13.64 -3.77 56.31
N PHE A 151 14.30 -4.18 55.21
CA PHE A 151 14.66 -3.38 54.04
C PHE A 151 14.26 -4.04 52.70
N GLY A 152 13.59 -5.19 52.71
CA GLY A 152 13.25 -5.96 51.50
C GLY A 152 11.95 -5.61 50.76
N ALA A 153 11.28 -4.50 51.10
CA ALA A 153 9.92 -4.19 50.61
C ALA A 153 9.84 -3.07 49.54
N ALA A 154 10.96 -2.65 48.96
CA ALA A 154 11.01 -1.47 48.08
C ALA A 154 11.48 -1.74 46.63
N VAL A 155 11.40 -2.99 46.15
CA VAL A 155 11.66 -3.32 44.74
C VAL A 155 10.60 -4.30 44.25
N GLY A 156 9.39 -3.82 44.03
CA GLY A 156 8.28 -4.67 43.60
C GLY A 156 7.07 -3.85 43.18
N GLY A 157 7.25 -2.98 42.18
CA GLY A 157 6.21 -2.01 41.83
C GLY A 157 6.46 -1.23 40.55
N MET A 158 6.88 -1.89 39.47
CA MET A 158 6.69 -1.35 38.13
C MET A 158 5.92 -2.39 37.32
N GLY A 159 4.60 -2.32 37.44
CA GLY A 159 3.68 -3.02 36.55
C GLY A 159 3.75 -2.43 35.15
N SER A 160 4.86 -2.65 34.46
CA SER A 160 5.00 -2.31 33.05
C SER A 160 4.10 -3.25 32.28
N LYS A 161 2.89 -2.78 31.92
CA LYS A 161 2.01 -3.51 31.01
C LYS A 161 2.79 -3.76 29.73
N LYS A 162 3.28 -4.98 29.54
CA LYS A 162 3.94 -5.41 28.32
C LYS A 162 2.86 -5.47 27.25
N MET A 163 2.94 -4.57 26.29
CA MET A 163 2.06 -4.54 25.15
C MET A 163 2.85 -4.98 23.94
N GLU A 164 2.31 -5.90 23.15
CA GLU A 164 2.98 -6.47 21.99
C GLU A 164 2.01 -6.48 20.81
N ALA A 165 2.51 -6.23 19.61
CA ALA A 165 1.77 -6.39 18.37
C ALA A 165 2.60 -7.18 17.36
N ASN A 166 1.97 -8.18 16.76
CA ASN A 166 2.47 -8.94 15.63
C ASN A 166 1.55 -8.71 14.42
N THR A 167 2.11 -8.20 13.34
CA THR A 167 1.43 -7.93 12.08
C THR A 167 2.07 -8.70 10.94
N VAL A 168 1.26 -9.08 9.96
CA VAL A 168 1.69 -9.81 8.77
C VAL A 168 1.23 -9.04 7.55
N LEU A 169 2.15 -8.84 6.61
CA LEU A 169 1.86 -8.28 5.29
C LEU A 169 2.21 -9.31 4.24
N SER A 170 1.23 -9.73 3.46
CA SER A 170 1.46 -10.58 2.29
C SER A 170 1.16 -9.81 1.01
N VAL A 171 1.99 -10.01 -0.02
CA VAL A 171 1.81 -9.40 -1.34
C VAL A 171 1.59 -10.49 -2.37
N THR A 172 0.48 -10.39 -3.08
CA THR A 172 0.08 -11.35 -4.11
C THR A 172 0.03 -10.68 -5.47
N ASN A 173 0.60 -11.35 -6.49
CA ASN A 173 0.57 -10.91 -7.88
C ASN A 173 -0.82 -11.18 -8.47
N VAL A 174 -1.49 -10.14 -8.97
CA VAL A 174 -2.87 -10.23 -9.47
C VAL A 174 -2.97 -11.11 -10.72
N ARG A 175 -1.90 -11.21 -11.51
CA ARG A 175 -1.93 -11.95 -12.77
C ARG A 175 -1.67 -13.44 -12.60
N THR A 176 -0.86 -13.83 -11.63
CA THR A 176 -0.49 -15.24 -11.38
C THR A 176 -1.12 -15.80 -10.11
N THR A 177 -1.77 -14.97 -9.30
CA THR A 177 -2.29 -15.33 -7.95
C THR A 177 -1.23 -15.89 -7.00
N GLU A 178 0.04 -15.63 -7.29
CA GLU A 178 1.17 -16.08 -6.50
C GLU A 178 1.50 -15.07 -5.40
N THR A 179 1.69 -15.54 -4.17
CA THR A 179 2.19 -14.71 -3.07
C THR A 179 3.71 -14.57 -3.22
N ILE A 180 4.15 -13.36 -3.57
CA ILE A 180 5.54 -13.07 -3.94
C ILE A 180 6.40 -12.65 -2.75
N ALA A 181 5.78 -12.19 -1.66
CA ALA A 181 6.47 -11.81 -0.44
C ALA A 181 5.49 -11.87 0.74
N THR A 182 5.96 -12.35 1.88
CA THR A 182 5.23 -12.30 3.15
C THR A 182 6.18 -11.85 4.25
N THR A 183 5.87 -10.75 4.93
CA THR A 183 6.73 -10.18 5.95
C THR A 183 5.97 -9.92 7.24
N ASP A 184 6.63 -10.25 8.34
CA ASP A 184 6.10 -10.04 9.69
C ASP A 184 6.75 -8.83 10.37
N GLY A 185 5.94 -8.12 11.14
CA GLY A 185 6.33 -6.99 11.97
C GLY A 185 6.04 -7.27 13.44
N TYR A 186 7.02 -7.03 14.30
CA TYR A 186 6.90 -7.21 15.74
C TYR A 186 7.30 -5.93 16.47
N ALA A 187 6.42 -5.44 17.34
CA ALA A 187 6.72 -4.30 18.20
C ALA A 187 6.23 -4.58 19.63
N ALA A 188 7.04 -4.19 20.62
CA ALA A 188 6.73 -4.39 22.04
C ALA A 188 7.00 -3.12 22.88
N LYS A 189 6.22 -2.92 23.95
CA LYS A 189 6.37 -1.78 24.86
C LYS A 189 7.73 -1.73 25.57
N ASN A 190 8.40 -2.87 25.74
CA ASN A 190 9.70 -2.95 26.41
C ASN A 190 10.90 -2.84 25.45
N SER A 191 10.70 -3.03 24.15
CA SER A 191 11.76 -2.93 23.12
C SER A 191 11.94 -1.50 22.60
N LEU A 192 11.20 -0.53 23.13
CA LEU A 192 11.26 0.89 22.73
C LEU A 192 12.47 1.64 23.33
N SER A 193 13.46 0.88 23.81
CA SER A 193 14.76 1.37 24.30
C SER A 193 15.92 1.11 23.33
N PHE A 194 15.66 0.62 22.11
CA PHE A 194 16.73 0.45 21.12
C PHE A 194 17.08 1.79 20.47
N GLY A 195 18.07 2.48 21.05
CA GLY A 195 18.66 3.70 20.52
C GLY A 195 18.99 4.69 21.62
N GLY A 196 20.13 4.47 22.31
CA GLY A 196 20.67 5.40 23.29
C GLY A 196 20.91 6.77 22.66
N GLY A 197 20.13 7.76 23.09
CA GLY A 197 20.18 9.14 22.60
C GLY A 197 18.78 9.74 22.65
N ALA A 198 18.66 10.92 23.25
CA ALA A 198 17.42 11.66 23.42
C ALA A 198 16.76 12.02 22.05
N GLY A 199 16.08 11.05 21.43
CA GLY A 199 15.49 11.21 20.09
C GLY A 199 15.06 9.94 19.37
N GLY A 200 15.16 8.75 19.98
CA GLY A 200 14.59 7.52 19.40
C GLY A 200 13.06 7.62 19.23
N PHE A 201 12.54 6.96 18.19
CA PHE A 201 11.18 6.95 17.61
C PHE A 201 9.96 7.23 18.53
N LEU A 202 10.08 7.06 19.85
CA LEU A 202 9.05 7.34 20.86
C LEU A 202 9.09 8.69 21.57
N GLY A 203 10.12 9.52 21.38
CA GLY A 203 10.08 10.92 21.84
C GLY A 203 9.06 11.77 21.06
N ALA A 204 8.60 11.23 19.93
CA ALA A 204 7.67 11.82 19.01
C ALA A 204 6.38 10.96 19.01
N GLY A 205 5.35 11.37 19.77
CA GLY A 205 4.00 10.78 19.74
C GLY A 205 3.33 10.62 18.36
N VAL A 206 3.50 9.45 17.74
CA VAL A 206 2.84 8.96 16.51
C VAL A 206 1.41 9.50 16.38
N GLY A 207 1.14 10.22 15.30
CA GLY A 207 -0.01 11.12 15.17
C GLY A 207 -0.49 11.28 13.74
N ILE A 208 -0.65 10.21 12.97
CA ILE A 208 -0.83 10.29 11.51
C ILE A 208 -2.13 9.65 11.03
N VAL A 209 -2.71 8.70 11.77
CA VAL A 209 -3.86 7.91 11.32
C VAL A 209 -4.96 7.94 12.37
N GLY A 210 -5.98 8.77 12.10
CA GLY A 210 -7.22 8.77 12.86
C GLY A 210 -7.84 7.36 12.95
N GLY A 211 -8.54 7.08 14.04
CA GLY A 211 -9.10 5.74 14.31
C GLY A 211 -8.27 4.90 15.28
N GLY A 212 -7.69 5.51 16.31
CA GLY A 212 -7.10 4.81 17.46
C GLY A 212 -5.60 4.51 17.37
N TYR A 213 -5.01 4.60 16.18
CA TYR A 213 -3.58 4.31 15.93
C TYR A 213 -2.61 5.30 16.60
N ASP A 214 -3.03 6.54 16.77
CA ASP A 214 -2.20 7.59 17.37
C ASP A 214 -2.53 7.86 18.84
N ASN A 215 -3.75 7.51 19.22
CA ASN A 215 -4.38 7.93 20.48
C ASN A 215 -4.17 6.89 21.60
N THR A 216 -3.75 5.67 21.27
CA THR A 216 -3.61 4.57 22.24
C THR A 216 -2.21 3.95 22.18
N ASP A 217 -1.69 3.50 23.32
CA ASP A 217 -0.41 2.80 23.38
C ASP A 217 -0.38 1.58 22.45
N ILE A 218 -1.50 0.83 22.39
CA ILE A 218 -1.64 -0.32 21.51
C ILE A 218 -1.64 0.08 20.03
N GLY A 219 -2.33 1.16 19.67
CA GLY A 219 -2.35 1.69 18.31
C GLY A 219 -0.97 2.12 17.82
N ARG A 220 -0.15 2.70 18.70
CA ARG A 220 1.23 3.11 18.37
C ARG A 220 2.14 1.90 18.14
N ILE A 221 2.00 0.87 18.96
CA ILE A 221 2.76 -0.39 18.83
C ILE A 221 2.34 -1.14 17.56
N VAL A 222 1.04 -1.19 17.27
CA VAL A 222 0.52 -1.76 16.01
C VAL A 222 1.06 -0.97 14.81
N THR A 223 1.02 0.36 14.85
CA THR A 223 1.58 1.22 13.79
C THR A 223 3.06 0.92 13.54
N LEU A 224 3.84 0.78 14.62
CA LEU A 224 5.24 0.40 14.57
C LEU A 224 5.47 -0.96 13.90
N SER A 225 4.69 -1.97 14.31
CA SER A 225 4.80 -3.30 13.71
C SER A 225 4.54 -3.25 12.20
N PHE A 226 3.52 -2.50 11.75
CA PHE A 226 3.23 -2.32 10.33
C PHE A 226 4.32 -1.57 9.58
N ILE A 227 4.93 -0.53 10.16
CA ILE A 227 6.08 0.15 9.55
C ILE A 227 7.24 -0.83 9.37
N GLN A 228 7.52 -1.66 10.37
CA GLN A 228 8.59 -2.65 10.29
C GLN A 228 8.29 -3.72 9.22
N ALA A 229 7.09 -4.29 9.21
CA ALA A 229 6.66 -5.26 8.21
C ALA A 229 6.75 -4.67 6.79
N TYR A 230 6.27 -3.43 6.62
CA TYR A 230 6.30 -2.70 5.35
C TYR A 230 7.73 -2.40 4.90
N SER A 231 8.62 -2.05 5.83
CA SER A 231 10.03 -1.79 5.53
C SER A 231 10.75 -3.04 5.04
N LYS A 232 10.54 -4.18 5.72
CA LYS A 232 11.06 -5.47 5.28
C LYS A 232 10.55 -5.82 3.88
N LEU A 233 9.24 -5.64 3.66
CA LEU A 233 8.59 -5.92 2.38
C LEU A 233 9.18 -5.09 1.23
N VAL A 234 9.35 -3.78 1.44
CA VAL A 234 9.93 -2.88 0.44
C VAL A 234 11.39 -3.23 0.17
N ASN A 235 12.16 -3.62 1.19
CA ASN A 235 13.54 -4.03 1.00
C ASN A 235 13.66 -5.32 0.21
N GLU A 236 12.82 -6.32 0.52
CA GLU A 236 12.77 -7.60 -0.20
C GLU A 236 12.38 -7.40 -1.67
N LEU A 237 11.31 -6.63 -1.92
CA LEU A 237 10.83 -6.32 -3.28
C LEU A 237 11.73 -5.31 -4.02
N GLY A 238 12.50 -4.50 -3.29
CA GLY A 238 13.41 -3.50 -3.84
C GLY A 238 14.62 -4.12 -4.53
N LEU A 239 14.97 -5.36 -4.19
CA LEU A 239 16.00 -6.15 -4.86
C LEU A 239 15.52 -6.77 -6.17
N VAL A 240 14.20 -6.81 -6.41
CA VAL A 240 13.60 -7.43 -7.60
C VAL A 240 13.51 -6.40 -8.73
N GLN A 241 14.10 -6.73 -9.88
CA GLN A 241 14.07 -5.91 -11.08
C GLN A 241 12.78 -6.12 -11.86
N THR A 242 12.36 -5.09 -12.59
CA THR A 242 11.20 -5.17 -13.47
C THR A 242 11.43 -6.21 -14.57
N GLY A 243 10.62 -7.28 -14.59
CA GLY A 243 10.75 -8.38 -15.55
C GLY A 243 11.36 -9.65 -14.97
N ASP A 244 11.84 -9.63 -13.73
CA ASP A 244 12.31 -10.84 -13.04
C ASP A 244 11.16 -11.83 -12.80
N THR A 245 11.49 -13.12 -12.75
CA THR A 245 10.55 -14.20 -12.42
C THR A 245 9.85 -13.90 -11.10
N GLY A 246 8.51 -13.95 -11.08
CA GLY A 246 7.67 -13.58 -9.93
C GLY A 246 7.17 -12.13 -9.93
N THR A 247 7.67 -11.25 -10.81
CA THR A 247 7.09 -9.90 -10.96
C THR A 247 5.80 -9.91 -11.76
N ALA A 248 4.95 -8.90 -11.55
CA ALA A 248 3.74 -8.72 -12.34
C ALA A 248 4.03 -8.52 -13.84
N GLN A 249 5.25 -8.11 -14.21
CA GLN A 249 5.69 -7.93 -15.58
C GLN A 249 6.15 -9.24 -16.24
N ALA A 250 6.56 -10.23 -15.43
CA ALA A 250 6.91 -11.57 -15.90
C ALA A 250 5.68 -12.49 -16.05
N ALA A 251 4.48 -12.01 -15.70
CA ALA A 251 3.25 -12.76 -15.87
C ALA A 251 2.98 -13.05 -17.36
N PRO A 252 2.40 -14.22 -17.70
CA PRO A 252 2.12 -14.61 -19.08
C PRO A 252 1.33 -13.53 -19.83
N SER A 253 1.65 -13.33 -21.11
CA SER A 253 0.91 -12.42 -21.96
C SER A 253 -0.55 -12.84 -22.08
N LYS A 254 -1.46 -11.86 -22.14
CA LYS A 254 -2.89 -12.12 -22.35
C LYS A 254 -3.09 -13.02 -23.58
N THR A 255 -3.96 -14.02 -23.43
CA THR A 255 -4.38 -14.85 -24.54
C THR A 255 -5.31 -14.09 -25.48
N PHE A 256 -5.37 -14.54 -26.71
CA PHE A 256 -6.26 -14.00 -27.74
C PHE A 256 -7.15 -15.12 -28.28
N THR A 257 -8.35 -14.77 -28.74
CA THR A 257 -9.23 -15.67 -29.48
C THR A 257 -9.33 -15.26 -30.94
N ALA A 258 -9.38 -16.26 -31.82
CA ALA A 258 -9.65 -16.04 -33.23
C ALA A 258 -11.11 -15.58 -33.43
N MET A 259 -11.32 -14.42 -34.05
CA MET A 259 -12.66 -13.89 -34.34
C MET A 259 -13.32 -14.53 -35.56
N ALA A 260 -12.52 -15.13 -36.43
CA ALA A 260 -12.91 -15.75 -37.68
C ALA A 260 -11.93 -16.89 -37.99
N PRO A 261 -12.23 -17.79 -38.95
CA PRO A 261 -11.26 -18.78 -39.38
C PRO A 261 -9.95 -18.11 -39.81
N VAL A 262 -8.83 -18.43 -39.17
CA VAL A 262 -7.52 -17.81 -39.46
C VAL A 262 -6.45 -18.87 -39.62
N ALA A 263 -5.67 -18.75 -40.70
CA ALA A 263 -4.59 -19.69 -40.98
C ALA A 263 -3.40 -19.31 -40.11
N MET A 264 -3.00 -20.22 -39.23
CA MET A 264 -1.71 -20.18 -38.54
C MET A 264 -0.64 -20.69 -39.50
N ARG A 265 0.41 -19.90 -39.73
CA ARG A 265 1.41 -20.13 -40.78
C ARG A 265 2.79 -20.33 -40.19
N ALA A 266 3.65 -21.06 -40.90
CA ALA A 266 5.02 -21.32 -40.44
C ALA A 266 5.92 -20.06 -40.49
N THR A 267 5.54 -19.05 -41.27
CA THR A 267 6.27 -17.79 -41.42
C THR A 267 5.32 -16.61 -41.38
N ALA A 268 5.85 -15.41 -41.08
CA ALA A 268 5.15 -14.12 -41.06
C ALA A 268 4.78 -13.60 -42.46
N ALA A 269 4.17 -14.44 -43.30
CA ALA A 269 3.81 -14.11 -44.66
C ALA A 269 2.51 -14.79 -45.08
N ALA A 270 1.69 -14.11 -45.88
CA ALA A 270 0.43 -14.65 -46.38
C ALA A 270 0.62 -15.90 -47.27
N THR A 271 1.80 -16.06 -47.88
CA THR A 271 2.20 -17.20 -48.69
C THR A 271 2.85 -18.33 -47.87
N GLY A 272 3.10 -18.13 -46.58
CA GLY A 272 3.70 -19.13 -45.70
C GLY A 272 2.85 -20.38 -45.57
N LYS A 273 3.48 -21.56 -45.46
CA LYS A 273 2.79 -22.84 -45.28
C LYS A 273 1.82 -22.77 -44.09
N THR A 274 0.57 -23.16 -44.29
CA THR A 274 -0.40 -23.29 -43.20
C THR A 274 0.02 -24.44 -42.29
N VAL A 275 0.31 -24.12 -41.03
CA VAL A 275 0.54 -25.08 -39.95
C VAL A 275 -0.81 -25.64 -39.50
N ARG A 276 -1.79 -24.75 -39.26
CA ARG A 276 -3.13 -25.12 -38.81
C ARG A 276 -4.17 -24.07 -39.20
N MET A 277 -5.41 -24.51 -39.40
CA MET A 277 -6.57 -23.62 -39.51
C MET A 277 -7.17 -23.44 -38.12
N LEU A 278 -7.16 -22.22 -37.58
CA LEU A 278 -7.81 -21.90 -36.31
C LEU A 278 -9.29 -21.56 -36.56
N SER A 279 -10.19 -22.23 -35.86
CA SER A 279 -11.62 -21.92 -35.88
C SER A 279 -11.94 -20.67 -35.07
N PRO A 280 -13.07 -19.99 -35.33
CA PRO A 280 -13.56 -18.94 -34.44
C PRO A 280 -13.65 -19.44 -33.00
N GLY A 281 -13.17 -18.63 -32.05
CA GLY A 281 -13.10 -18.98 -30.63
C GLY A 281 -11.83 -19.73 -30.21
N ALA A 282 -10.99 -20.19 -31.13
CA ALA A 282 -9.74 -20.86 -30.78
C ALA A 282 -8.82 -19.89 -30.00
N ILE A 283 -8.33 -20.34 -28.85
CA ILE A 283 -7.41 -19.59 -27.99
C ILE A 283 -5.99 -19.74 -28.52
N VAL A 284 -5.27 -18.62 -28.55
CA VAL A 284 -3.86 -18.56 -28.89
C VAL A 284 -3.07 -17.75 -27.85
N TYR A 285 -1.84 -18.16 -27.64
CA TYR A 285 -0.91 -17.63 -26.64
C TYR A 285 0.21 -16.89 -27.37
N PRO A 286 0.28 -15.55 -27.30
CA PRO A 286 1.35 -14.80 -27.94
C PRO A 286 2.73 -15.19 -27.38
N THR A 287 3.72 -15.41 -28.24
CA THR A 287 5.10 -15.69 -27.81
C THR A 287 5.90 -14.42 -27.53
N GLY A 288 5.38 -13.27 -27.99
CA GLY A 288 6.04 -11.96 -27.92
C GLY A 288 6.68 -11.53 -29.23
N THR A 289 6.95 -12.44 -30.16
CA THR A 289 7.55 -12.12 -31.47
C THR A 289 6.50 -11.53 -32.42
N LYS A 290 6.85 -10.40 -33.06
CA LYS A 290 5.96 -9.69 -33.99
C LYS A 290 6.71 -9.26 -35.24
N ASN A 291 6.05 -9.39 -36.39
CA ASN A 291 6.51 -8.89 -37.68
C ASN A 291 5.35 -8.17 -38.37
N GLY A 292 5.27 -6.86 -38.12
CA GLY A 292 4.15 -6.03 -38.56
C GLY A 292 2.81 -6.54 -38.01
N LEU A 293 1.91 -6.92 -38.91
CA LEU A 293 0.59 -7.48 -38.58
C LEU A 293 0.62 -8.96 -38.21
N TRP A 294 1.74 -9.64 -38.42
CA TRP A 294 1.91 -11.05 -38.09
C TRP A 294 2.45 -11.20 -36.69
N TRP A 295 1.71 -11.90 -35.84
CA TRP A 295 2.11 -12.22 -34.49
C TRP A 295 2.39 -13.71 -34.41
N GLU A 296 3.50 -14.07 -33.79
CA GLU A 296 3.80 -15.46 -33.46
C GLU A 296 3.01 -15.84 -32.21
N VAL A 297 2.32 -16.97 -32.30
CA VAL A 297 1.44 -17.50 -31.26
C VAL A 297 1.62 -19.01 -31.15
N ALA A 298 1.42 -19.54 -29.96
CA ALA A 298 1.18 -20.96 -29.72
C ALA A 298 -0.32 -21.22 -29.63
N ASP A 299 -0.78 -22.40 -30.05
CA ASP A 299 -2.13 -22.89 -29.73
C ASP A 299 -2.14 -23.82 -28.51
N GLU A 300 -3.32 -24.28 -28.10
CA GLU A 300 -3.51 -25.21 -26.97
C GLU A 300 -2.82 -26.58 -27.17
N ASN A 301 -2.39 -26.90 -28.39
CA ASN A 301 -1.69 -28.14 -28.72
C ASN A 301 -0.18 -27.90 -28.94
N ASP A 302 0.36 -26.81 -28.40
CA ASP A 302 1.76 -26.39 -28.50
C ASP A 302 2.27 -26.17 -29.93
N ASN A 303 1.38 -25.98 -30.92
CA ASN A 303 1.81 -25.61 -32.26
C ASN A 303 2.13 -24.12 -32.30
N VAL A 304 3.37 -23.80 -32.66
CA VAL A 304 3.81 -22.41 -32.84
C VAL A 304 3.67 -21.99 -34.29
N GLY A 305 3.09 -20.82 -34.53
CA GLY A 305 3.05 -20.23 -35.86
C GLY A 305 2.56 -18.79 -35.84
N TRP A 306 2.46 -18.23 -37.04
CA TRP A 306 2.19 -16.83 -37.30
C TRP A 306 0.74 -16.63 -37.73
N VAL A 307 0.06 -15.69 -37.08
CA VAL A 307 -1.33 -15.33 -37.38
C VAL A 307 -1.45 -13.82 -37.57
N LEU A 308 -2.45 -13.40 -38.35
CA LEU A 308 -2.77 -11.99 -38.51
C LEU A 308 -3.47 -11.46 -37.26
N ASN A 309 -2.89 -10.43 -36.64
CA ASN A 309 -3.45 -9.80 -35.44
C ASN A 309 -4.84 -9.19 -35.65
N THR A 310 -5.17 -8.79 -36.87
CA THR A 310 -6.49 -8.23 -37.24
C THR A 310 -7.63 -9.26 -37.17
N LYS A 311 -7.30 -10.55 -36.99
CA LYS A 311 -8.26 -11.64 -36.80
C LYS A 311 -8.30 -12.14 -35.36
N LEU A 312 -7.59 -11.48 -34.45
CA LEU A 312 -7.52 -11.81 -33.04
C LEU A 312 -8.21 -10.74 -32.20
N THR A 313 -8.91 -11.16 -31.16
CA THR A 313 -9.41 -10.30 -30.08
C THR A 313 -8.83 -10.79 -28.76
N PRO A 314 -8.58 -9.91 -27.75
CA PRO A 314 -8.25 -10.39 -26.42
C PRO A 314 -9.28 -11.41 -25.93
N SER A 315 -8.82 -12.54 -25.39
CA SER A 315 -9.70 -13.49 -24.72
C SER A 315 -10.37 -12.80 -23.52
N GLN A 316 -11.66 -13.04 -23.33
CA GLN A 316 -12.41 -12.61 -22.15
C GLN A 316 -12.10 -13.53 -20.97
#